data_AF-A0A7J9QJV9-F1
#
_entry.id   AF-A0A7J9QJV9-F1
#
_cell.length_a   1.000
_cell.length_b   1.000
_cell.length_c   1.000
_cell.angle_alpha   90.00
_cell.angle_beta   90.00
_cell.angle_gamma   90.00
#
_symmetry.space_group_name_H-M   'P 1'
#
loop_
_entity.id
_entity.type
_entity.pdbx_description
1 polymer ?
#
loop_
_entity_poly.entity_id
_entity_poly.type
_entity_poly.pdbx_seq_one_letter_code
_entity_poly.pdbx_strand_id
1 'polypeptide(L)'
;SKVEYNEAVVNGVIEEMAEFQDGTAFIWQSQQRFSTFENELDPIDAERINEYYSQVWSDFDSRAEPTDVTNSIDLIIQEFEELSGIQSIVSDHELEYLASLAPLKQLKEGVEPNEVQCKITHSLVFKSSGQPACVKHSSVQKLISMGWSQ
;
A
#
# COMPACT_ATOMS: atom_id res chain seq x y z
N SER A 1 -12.22 -4.89 -22.26
CA SER A 1 -13.10 -4.11 -21.39
C SER A 1 -12.31 -3.84 -20.12
N LYS A 2 -11.98 -2.58 -19.81
CA LYS A 2 -11.36 -2.25 -18.52
C LYS A 2 -12.47 -2.39 -17.48
N VAL A 3 -12.38 -3.43 -16.66
CA VAL A 3 -13.22 -3.53 -15.46
C VAL A 3 -12.64 -2.50 -14.50
N GLU A 4 -13.41 -1.45 -14.23
CA GLU A 4 -13.09 -0.51 -13.14
C GLU A 4 -13.33 -1.26 -11.84
N TYR A 5 -12.29 -1.39 -11.01
CA TYR A 5 -12.36 -2.01 -9.69
C TYR A 5 -13.17 -1.10 -8.76
N ASN A 6 -14.18 -1.65 -8.09
CA ASN A 6 -14.93 -0.94 -7.05
C ASN A 6 -14.19 -1.09 -5.71
N GLU A 7 -14.52 -0.26 -4.71
CA GLU A 7 -13.90 -0.37 -3.38
C GLU A 7 -14.26 -1.71 -2.73
N ALA A 8 -13.24 -2.47 -2.30
CA ALA A 8 -13.35 -3.82 -1.71
C ALA A 8 -14.30 -3.90 -0.50
N VAL A 9 -14.41 -2.81 0.24
CA VAL A 9 -15.21 -2.69 1.46
C VAL A 9 -16.13 -1.48 1.34
N VAL A 10 -17.44 -1.74 1.33
CA VAL A 10 -18.48 -0.70 1.32
C VAL A 10 -19.27 -0.84 2.61
N ASN A 11 -19.26 0.21 3.43
CA ASN A 11 -19.96 0.24 4.74
C ASN A 11 -19.58 -0.90 5.70
N GLY A 12 -18.30 -1.30 5.73
CA GLY A 12 -17.82 -2.38 6.59
C GLY A 12 -18.24 -3.78 6.15
N VAL A 13 -18.79 -3.91 4.94
CA VAL A 13 -19.09 -5.18 4.29
C VAL A 13 -18.08 -5.39 3.18
N ILE A 14 -17.43 -6.55 3.18
CA ILE A 14 -16.59 -6.99 2.06
C ILE A 14 -17.53 -7.29 0.88
N GLU A 15 -17.61 -6.38 -0.09
CA GLU A 15 -18.42 -6.58 -1.29
C GLU A 15 -17.67 -7.44 -2.33
N GLU A 16 -16.34 -7.43 -2.30
CA GLU A 16 -15.50 -8.25 -3.18
C GLU A 16 -14.77 -9.37 -2.41
N MET A 17 -15.49 -10.46 -2.10
CA MET A 17 -14.93 -11.71 -1.55
C MET A 17 -13.73 -12.24 -2.36
N ALA A 18 -13.69 -11.95 -3.66
CA ALA A 18 -12.61 -12.34 -4.54
C ALA A 18 -11.27 -11.69 -4.16
N GLU A 19 -11.26 -10.39 -3.82
CA GLU A 19 -10.03 -9.67 -3.49
C GLU A 19 -9.45 -10.11 -2.13
N PHE A 20 -10.30 -10.38 -1.14
CA PHE A 20 -9.86 -10.96 0.13
C PHE A 20 -9.27 -12.37 -0.06
N GLN A 21 -9.90 -13.19 -0.92
CA GLN A 21 -9.38 -14.52 -1.26
C GLN A 21 -8.05 -14.45 -2.02
N ASP A 22 -7.89 -13.50 -2.94
CA ASP A 22 -6.65 -13.29 -3.67
C ASP A 22 -5.54 -12.79 -2.72
N GLY A 23 -5.82 -11.80 -1.88
CA GLY A 23 -4.87 -11.26 -0.89
C GLY A 23 -4.38 -12.31 0.11
N THR A 24 -5.30 -13.10 0.67
CA THR A 24 -4.93 -14.20 1.59
C THR A 24 -4.15 -15.31 0.90
N ALA A 25 -4.41 -15.59 -0.38
CA ALA A 25 -3.63 -16.54 -1.16
C ALA A 25 -2.17 -16.10 -1.33
N PHE A 26 -1.89 -14.79 -1.48
CA PHE A 26 -0.52 -14.27 -1.52
C PHE A 26 0.22 -14.49 -0.20
N ILE A 27 -0.41 -14.19 0.94
CA ILE A 27 0.18 -14.43 2.27
C ILE A 27 0.49 -15.92 2.46
N TRP A 28 -0.47 -16.79 2.10
CA TRP A 28 -0.26 -18.24 2.17
C TRP A 28 0.92 -18.69 1.29
N GLN A 29 0.99 -18.24 0.04
CA GLN A 29 2.11 -18.59 -0.85
C GLN A 29 3.45 -18.10 -0.32
N SER A 30 3.48 -16.89 0.25
CA SER A 30 4.66 -16.31 0.89
C SER A 30 5.16 -17.22 2.02
N GLN A 31 4.27 -17.62 2.94
CA GLN A 31 4.59 -18.53 4.04
C GLN A 31 5.06 -19.91 3.54
N GLN A 32 4.42 -20.46 2.51
CA GLN A 32 4.85 -21.74 1.92
C GLN A 32 6.22 -21.67 1.27
N ARG A 33 6.59 -20.52 0.68
CA ARG A 33 7.95 -20.32 0.16
C ARG A 33 8.96 -20.20 1.29
N PHE A 34 8.63 -19.42 2.31
CA PHE A 34 9.44 -19.28 3.52
C PHE A 34 9.77 -20.63 4.16
N SER A 35 8.77 -21.50 4.36
CA SER A 35 8.99 -22.82 4.96
C SER A 35 9.92 -23.74 4.16
N THR A 36 10.15 -23.48 2.87
CA THR A 36 11.12 -24.27 2.08
C THR A 36 12.57 -24.00 2.46
N PHE A 37 12.87 -22.86 3.07
CA PHE A 37 14.22 -22.44 3.43
C PHE A 37 14.37 -21.99 4.89
N GLU A 38 13.30 -22.04 5.71
CA GLU A 38 13.33 -21.61 7.12
C GLU A 38 14.45 -22.29 7.94
N ASN A 39 14.78 -23.55 7.63
CA ASN A 39 15.84 -24.32 8.29
C ASN A 39 17.26 -23.88 7.91
N GLU A 40 17.40 -22.97 6.94
CA GLU A 40 18.67 -22.39 6.51
C GLU A 40 18.98 -21.07 7.24
N LEU A 41 18.01 -20.51 7.97
CA LEU A 41 18.13 -19.27 8.74
C LEU A 41 18.58 -19.52 10.18
N ASP A 42 18.93 -18.44 10.90
CA ASP A 42 19.07 -18.52 12.35
C ASP A 42 17.71 -18.92 12.97
N PRO A 43 17.67 -19.88 13.92
CA PRO A 43 16.42 -20.35 14.51
C PRO A 43 15.58 -19.25 15.14
N ILE A 44 16.21 -18.21 15.70
CA ILE A 44 15.50 -17.09 16.34
C ILE A 44 14.79 -16.24 15.29
N ASP A 45 15.43 -16.00 14.16
CA ASP A 45 14.85 -15.21 13.06
C ASP A 45 13.74 -16.03 12.37
N ALA A 46 13.94 -17.34 12.18
CA ALA A 46 12.92 -18.22 11.63
C ALA A 46 11.68 -18.34 12.53
N GLU A 47 11.88 -18.44 13.85
CA GLU A 47 10.79 -18.44 14.84
C GLU A 47 10.00 -17.12 14.78
N ARG A 48 10.71 -15.98 14.75
CA ARG A 48 10.09 -14.65 14.69
C ARG A 48 9.22 -14.45 13.44
N ILE A 49 9.72 -14.85 12.26
CA ILE A 49 8.92 -14.77 11.02
C ILE A 49 7.67 -15.66 11.11
N ASN A 50 7.79 -16.86 11.67
CA ASN A 50 6.64 -17.75 11.89
C ASN A 50 5.61 -17.15 12.87
N GLU A 51 6.06 -16.45 13.92
CA GLU A 51 5.19 -15.71 14.83
C GLU A 51 4.45 -14.59 14.10
N TYR A 52 5.13 -13.83 13.24
CA TYR A 52 4.48 -12.76 12.46
C TYR A 52 3.46 -13.29 11.46
N TYR A 53 3.75 -14.37 10.73
CA TYR A 53 2.72 -15.03 9.90
C TYR A 53 1.53 -15.49 10.75
N SER A 54 1.78 -16.07 11.93
CA SER A 54 0.72 -16.51 12.83
C SER A 54 -0.14 -15.34 13.31
N GLN A 55 0.47 -14.18 13.56
CA GLN A 55 -0.25 -12.96 13.92
C GLN A 55 -1.14 -12.47 12.78
N VAL A 56 -0.64 -12.43 11.54
CA VAL A 56 -1.45 -12.05 10.36
C VAL A 56 -2.68 -12.96 10.22
N TRP A 57 -2.52 -14.27 10.39
CA TRP A 57 -3.64 -15.21 10.35
C TRP A 57 -4.65 -14.97 11.49
N SER A 58 -4.14 -14.70 12.70
CA SER A 58 -5.00 -14.34 13.85
C SER A 58 -5.78 -13.05 13.60
N ASP A 59 -5.17 -12.05 12.97
CA ASP A 59 -5.82 -10.78 12.64
C ASP A 59 -6.93 -10.95 11.60
N PHE A 60 -6.70 -11.79 10.58
CA PHE A 60 -7.75 -12.17 9.63
C PHE A 60 -8.91 -12.93 10.31
N ASP A 61 -8.61 -13.93 11.13
CA ASP A 61 -9.63 -14.74 11.83
C ASP A 61 -10.48 -13.90 12.77
N SER A 62 -9.85 -12.96 13.48
CA SER A 62 -10.53 -12.05 14.41
C SER A 62 -11.20 -10.86 13.73
N ARG A 63 -11.00 -10.67 12.41
CA ARG A 63 -11.46 -9.51 11.64
C ARG A 63 -10.97 -8.20 12.26
N ALA A 64 -9.67 -8.15 12.56
CA ALA A 64 -9.00 -6.96 13.06
C ALA A 64 -9.18 -5.77 12.10
N GLU A 65 -8.93 -4.56 12.61
CA GLU A 65 -9.00 -3.37 11.77
C GLU A 65 -7.95 -3.45 10.64
N PRO A 66 -8.22 -2.89 9.46
CA PRO A 66 -7.28 -2.97 8.34
C PRO A 66 -5.87 -2.45 8.66
N THR A 67 -5.78 -1.42 9.50
CA THR A 67 -4.49 -0.89 9.97
C THR A 67 -3.71 -1.91 10.79
N ASP A 68 -4.38 -2.70 11.63
CA ASP A 68 -3.72 -3.71 12.46
C ASP A 68 -3.17 -4.84 11.57
N VAL A 69 -3.95 -5.31 10.61
CA VAL A 69 -3.52 -6.29 9.61
C VAL A 69 -2.30 -5.78 8.83
N THR A 70 -2.34 -4.50 8.41
CA THR A 70 -1.24 -3.86 7.68
C THR A 70 0.04 -3.84 8.53
N ASN A 71 -0.06 -3.40 9.78
CA ASN A 71 1.08 -3.38 10.71
C ASN A 71 1.68 -4.78 10.89
N SER A 72 0.85 -5.82 10.99
CA SER A 72 1.32 -7.21 11.11
C SER A 72 2.04 -7.71 9.86
N ILE A 73 1.57 -7.32 8.67
CA ILE A 73 2.24 -7.64 7.40
C ILE A 73 3.57 -6.88 7.27
N ASP A 74 3.62 -5.61 7.68
CA ASP A 74 4.82 -4.79 7.64
C ASP A 74 5.95 -5.38 8.50
N LEU A 75 5.63 -6.03 9.62
CA LEU A 75 6.63 -6.75 10.42
C LEU A 75 7.30 -7.89 9.66
N ILE A 76 6.54 -8.63 8.84
CA ILE A 76 7.10 -9.69 7.98
C ILE A 76 8.01 -9.09 6.92
N ILE A 77 7.57 -8.00 6.28
CA ILE A 77 8.35 -7.31 5.25
C ILE A 77 9.65 -6.81 5.85
N GLN A 78 9.60 -6.12 6.99
CA GLN A 78 10.77 -5.59 7.67
C GLN A 78 11.79 -6.69 7.98
N GLU A 79 11.35 -7.83 8.53
CA GLU A 79 12.25 -8.93 8.85
C GLU A 79 12.90 -9.52 7.57
N PHE A 80 12.17 -9.63 6.47
CA PHE A 80 12.76 -10.04 5.19
C PHE A 80 13.75 -9.03 4.62
N GLU A 81 13.48 -7.73 4.75
CA GLU A 81 14.43 -6.68 4.35
C GLU A 81 15.71 -6.73 5.18
N GLU A 82 15.59 -6.92 6.49
CA GLU A 82 16.72 -7.05 7.41
C GLU A 82 17.58 -8.28 7.09
N LEU A 83 16.95 -9.44 6.88
CA LEU A 83 17.67 -10.69 6.56
C LEU A 83 18.29 -10.68 5.16
N SER A 84 17.60 -10.13 4.17
CA SER A 84 18.08 -10.12 2.79
C SER A 84 19.04 -8.96 2.49
N GLY A 85 18.98 -7.88 3.27
CA GLY A 85 19.65 -6.62 2.97
C GLY A 85 19.10 -5.90 1.74
N ILE A 86 17.91 -6.29 1.26
CA ILE A 86 17.24 -5.73 0.08
C ILE A 86 16.00 -4.99 0.55
N GLN A 87 15.92 -3.69 0.24
CA GLN A 87 14.73 -2.90 0.51
C GLN A 87 13.61 -3.25 -0.48
N SER A 88 12.38 -3.36 0.02
CA SER A 88 11.19 -3.51 -0.80
C SER A 88 10.98 -2.29 -1.69
N ILE A 89 10.36 -2.50 -2.83
CA ILE A 89 9.98 -1.44 -3.76
C ILE A 89 8.46 -1.47 -3.94
N VAL A 90 7.88 -0.28 -4.04
CA VAL A 90 6.47 -0.12 -4.41
C VAL A 90 6.26 -0.74 -5.79
N SER A 91 5.27 -1.61 -5.93
CA SER A 91 5.02 -2.29 -7.20
C SER A 91 4.49 -1.32 -8.27
N ASP A 92 4.78 -1.56 -9.55
CA ASP A 92 4.24 -0.74 -10.65
C ASP A 92 2.70 -0.67 -10.63
N HIS A 93 2.06 -1.76 -10.19
CA HIS A 93 0.60 -1.84 -10.07
C HIS A 93 0.07 -0.94 -8.95
N GLU A 94 0.76 -0.90 -7.82
CA GLU A 94 0.45 0.00 -6.72
C GLU A 94 0.68 1.46 -7.10
N LEU A 95 1.75 1.75 -7.84
CA LEU A 95 1.99 3.08 -8.40
C LEU A 95 0.87 3.50 -9.38
N GLU A 96 0.39 2.59 -10.24
CA GLU A 96 -0.73 2.88 -11.15
C GLU A 96 -2.03 3.14 -10.38
N TYR A 97 -2.31 2.35 -9.34
CA TYR A 97 -3.45 2.56 -8.46
C TYR A 97 -3.36 3.90 -7.73
N LEU A 98 -2.25 4.22 -7.07
CA LEU A 98 -2.05 5.50 -6.37
C LEU A 98 -2.18 6.69 -7.34
N ALA A 99 -1.59 6.61 -8.54
CA ALA A 99 -1.73 7.64 -9.57
C ALA A 99 -3.16 7.75 -10.15
N SER A 100 -4.00 6.72 -9.96
CA SER A 100 -5.42 6.76 -10.29
C SER A 100 -6.25 7.49 -9.22
N LEU A 101 -5.80 7.47 -7.96
CA LEU A 101 -6.47 8.13 -6.85
C LEU A 101 -6.36 9.65 -6.92
N ALA A 102 -7.39 10.34 -6.43
CA ALA A 102 -7.31 11.78 -6.23
C ALA A 102 -6.20 12.10 -5.19
N PRO A 103 -5.45 13.21 -5.34
CA PRO A 103 -4.34 13.57 -4.44
C PRO A 103 -4.70 13.60 -2.96
N LEU A 104 -5.89 14.11 -2.64
CA LEU A 104 -6.39 14.13 -1.26
C LEU A 104 -6.68 12.73 -0.71
N LYS A 105 -7.00 11.76 -1.58
CA LYS A 105 -7.17 10.36 -1.16
C LYS A 105 -5.81 9.72 -0.91
N GLN A 106 -4.80 9.96 -1.75
CA GLN A 106 -3.44 9.47 -1.52
C GLN A 106 -2.88 9.91 -0.15
N LEU A 107 -3.06 11.17 0.24
CA LEU A 107 -2.66 11.63 1.58
C LEU A 107 -3.37 10.89 2.72
N LYS A 108 -4.62 10.47 2.50
CA LYS A 108 -5.39 9.71 3.50
C LYS A 108 -4.95 8.25 3.58
N GLU A 109 -4.45 7.70 2.48
CA GLU A 109 -3.81 6.39 2.43
C GLU A 109 -2.38 6.41 2.99
N GLY A 110 -1.91 7.55 3.54
CA GLY A 110 -0.60 7.67 4.18
C GLY A 110 0.54 8.10 3.26
N VAL A 111 0.27 8.44 1.99
CA VAL A 111 1.30 8.97 1.08
C VAL A 111 1.76 10.34 1.56
N GLU A 112 3.06 10.53 1.72
CA GLU A 112 3.64 11.82 2.10
C GLU A 112 3.37 12.90 1.04
N PRO A 113 3.20 14.19 1.41
CA PRO A 113 2.84 15.23 0.45
C PRO A 113 3.75 15.33 -0.78
N ASN A 114 5.05 15.17 -0.60
CA ASN A 114 6.06 15.17 -1.66
C ASN A 114 6.08 13.90 -2.51
N GLU A 115 5.39 12.84 -2.10
CA GLU A 115 5.31 11.56 -2.79
C GLU A 115 3.98 11.35 -3.52
N VAL A 116 3.05 12.30 -3.41
CA VAL A 116 1.77 12.27 -4.12
C VAL A 116 1.99 12.19 -5.63
N GLN A 117 1.44 11.14 -6.23
CA GLN A 117 1.59 10.84 -7.64
C GLN A 117 0.47 11.45 -8.47
N CYS A 118 0.84 12.08 -9.58
CA CYS A 118 -0.10 12.52 -10.60
C CYS A 118 0.05 11.66 -11.86
N LYS A 119 -1.03 11.55 -12.63
CA LYS A 119 -0.95 11.07 -14.02
C LYS A 119 0.10 11.89 -14.78
N ILE A 120 0.84 11.26 -15.69
CA ILE A 120 1.93 11.90 -16.47
C ILE A 120 1.52 13.21 -17.19
N THR A 121 0.23 13.37 -17.48
CA THR A 121 -0.34 14.57 -18.13
C THR A 121 -0.64 15.73 -17.17
N HIS A 122 -0.41 15.52 -15.87
CA HIS A 122 -0.71 16.46 -14.79
C HIS A 122 0.54 16.74 -13.96
N SER A 123 0.55 17.90 -13.32
CA SER A 123 1.52 18.31 -12.29
C SER A 123 0.81 18.42 -10.95
N LEU A 124 1.50 18.03 -9.88
CA LEU A 124 1.06 18.26 -8.51
C LEU A 124 1.22 19.75 -8.17
N VAL A 125 0.21 20.34 -7.54
CA VAL A 125 0.25 21.69 -6.96
C VAL A 125 -0.48 21.69 -5.62
N PHE A 126 -0.11 22.61 -4.74
CA PHE A 126 -0.71 22.81 -3.43
C PHE A 126 -1.38 24.17 -3.32
N LYS A 127 -2.57 24.20 -2.74
CA LYS A 127 -3.15 25.46 -2.26
C LYS A 127 -2.32 26.03 -1.12
N SER A 128 -2.46 27.32 -0.86
CA SER A 128 -1.95 27.95 0.37
C SER A 128 -2.44 27.29 1.66
N SER A 129 -3.57 26.58 1.62
CA SER A 129 -4.10 25.78 2.73
C SER A 129 -3.44 24.40 2.88
N GLY A 130 -2.45 24.05 2.06
CA GLY A 130 -1.81 22.73 2.04
C GLY A 130 -2.56 21.62 1.29
N GLN A 131 -3.70 21.91 0.65
CA GLN A 131 -4.45 20.90 -0.09
C GLN A 131 -3.81 20.60 -1.46
N PRO A 132 -3.47 19.34 -1.78
CA PRO A 132 -2.91 18.96 -3.07
C PRO A 132 -3.96 18.89 -4.17
N ALA A 133 -3.54 19.13 -5.41
CA ALA A 133 -4.31 18.89 -6.62
C ALA A 133 -3.39 18.51 -7.80
N CYS A 134 -3.82 17.53 -8.59
CA CYS A 134 -3.20 17.22 -9.88
C CYS A 134 -3.91 18.04 -10.95
N VAL A 135 -3.17 18.94 -11.59
CA VAL A 135 -3.70 19.86 -12.60
C VAL A 135 -2.96 19.69 -13.91
N LYS A 136 -3.62 19.98 -15.05
CA LYS A 136 -2.95 19.94 -16.34
C LYS A 136 -1.70 20.84 -16.32
N HIS A 137 -0.63 20.41 -16.97
CA HIS A 137 0.61 21.18 -17.11
C HIS A 137 0.38 22.63 -17.57
N SER A 138 -0.58 22.84 -18.48
CA SER A 138 -0.96 24.17 -18.99
C SER A 138 -1.59 25.10 -17.95
N SER A 139 -2.14 24.57 -16.86
CA SER A 139 -2.79 25.34 -15.80
C SER A 139 -1.85 25.75 -14.67
N VAL A 140 -0.67 25.12 -14.57
CA VAL A 140 0.26 25.28 -13.43
C VAL A 140 0.66 26.74 -13.22
N GLN A 141 1.19 27.40 -14.26
CA GLN A 141 1.66 28.79 -14.14
C GLN A 141 0.55 29.75 -13.75
N LYS A 142 -0.67 29.53 -14.24
CA LYS A 142 -1.84 30.31 -13.85
C LYS A 142 -2.15 30.13 -12.36
N LEU A 143 -2.10 28.90 -11.85
CA LEU A 143 -2.38 28.62 -10.44
C LEU A 143 -1.29 29.16 -9.51
N ILE A 144 -0.02 29.09 -9.90
CA ILE A 144 1.09 29.72 -9.17
C ILE A 144 0.85 31.24 -9.07
N SER A 145 0.43 31.90 -10.15
CA SER A 145 0.07 33.33 -10.12
C SER A 145 -1.11 33.65 -9.19
N MET A 146 -1.92 32.65 -8.84
CA MET A 146 -3.04 32.75 -7.89
C MET A 146 -2.65 32.32 -6.46
N GLY A 147 -1.37 32.16 -6.17
CA GLY A 147 -0.85 31.85 -4.83
C GLY A 147 -0.81 30.36 -4.48
N TRP A 148 -0.82 29.47 -5.49
CA TRP A 148 -0.54 28.05 -5.29
C TRP A 148 0.98 27.80 -5.34
N SER A 149 1.43 26.71 -4.73
CA SER A 149 2.83 26.27 -4.76
C SER A 149 2.97 24.92 -5.44
N GLN A 150 4.19 24.59 -5.82
CA GLN A 150 4.58 23.27 -6.32
C GLN A 150 5.45 22.59 -5.28
#